data_AF-A0A0G0W8Z5-F1
#
_entry.id   AF-A0A0G0W8Z5-F1
#
_cell.length_a   1.000
_cell.length_b   1.000
_cell.length_c   1.000
_cell.angle_alpha   90.00
_cell.angle_beta   90.00
_cell.angle_gamma   90.00
#
_symmetry.space_group_name_H-M   'P 1'
#
loop_
_entity.id
_entity.type
_entity.pdbx_description
1 polymer ?
#
loop_
_entity_poly.entity_id
_entity_poly.type
_entity_poly.pdbx_seq_one_letter_code
_entity_poly.pdbx_strand_id
1 'polypeptide(L)' 'KSFDKFGNYTLGFTEHTVFPEIDPAKSAAPHGLEVTIVITGGNVIQSKKLLELLGVPFQK' A
#
# COMPACT_ATOMS: atom_id res chain seq x y z
N LYS A 1 -9.02 -8.28 0.61
CA LYS A 1 -8.12 -9.36 0.12
C LYS A 1 -6.83 -8.71 -0.35
N SER A 2 -5.99 -8.28 0.59
CA SER A 2 -4.79 -7.48 0.28
C SER A 2 -3.57 -8.00 1.03
N PHE A 3 -3.75 -9.07 1.82
CA PHE A 3 -2.67 -9.79 2.47
C PHE A 3 -2.47 -11.12 1.74
N ASP A 4 -1.22 -11.43 1.43
CA ASP A 4 -0.84 -12.74 0.90
C ASP A 4 -0.70 -13.77 2.04
N LYS A 5 -0.62 -15.06 1.71
CA LYS A 5 -0.49 -16.18 2.66
C LYS A 5 0.73 -16.04 3.57
N PHE A 6 1.75 -15.33 3.11
CA PHE A 6 2.99 -15.05 3.85
C PHE A 6 2.93 -13.76 4.68
N GLY A 7 1.76 -13.11 4.77
CA GLY A 7 1.58 -11.88 5.54
C GLY A 7 2.12 -10.61 4.87
N ASN A 8 2.47 -10.66 3.59
CA ASN A 8 2.81 -9.48 2.80
C ASN A 8 1.54 -8.68 2.50
N TYR A 9 1.64 -7.36 2.43
CA TYR A 9 0.50 -6.48 2.16
C TYR A 9 0.67 -5.73 0.85
N THR A 10 -0.32 -5.81 -0.04
CA THR A 10 -0.32 -5.14 -1.34
C THR A 10 -1.41 -4.09 -1.39
N LEU A 11 -1.03 -2.86 -1.71
CA LEU A 11 -1.90 -1.69 -1.86
C LEU A 11 -1.84 -1.19 -3.30
N GLY A 12 -3.00 -1.13 -3.96
CA GLY A 12 -3.15 -0.52 -5.27
C GLY A 12 -3.61 0.94 -5.14
N PHE A 13 -2.94 1.83 -5.85
CA PHE A 13 -3.32 3.21 -6.08
C PHE A 13 -3.81 3.35 -7.53
N THR A 14 -5.03 3.82 -7.70
CA THR A 14 -5.59 4.07 -9.05
C THR A 14 -4.89 5.24 -9.74
N GLU A 15 -4.44 6.23 -8.97
CA GLU A 15 -3.71 7.40 -9.47
C GLU A 15 -2.52 7.72 -8.56
N HIS A 16 -1.35 7.97 -9.16
CA HIS A 16 -0.13 8.37 -8.47
C HIS A 16 -0.08 9.88 -8.09
N THR A 17 -1.11 10.65 -8.46
CA THR A 17 -1.27 12.08 -8.12
C THR A 17 -1.52 12.33 -6.64
N VAL A 18 -1.74 11.27 -5.85
CA VAL A 18 -1.84 11.33 -4.38
C VAL A 18 -0.55 11.76 -3.69
N PHE A 19 0.59 11.65 -4.38
CA PHE A 19 1.90 12.07 -3.89
C PHE A 19 2.17 13.53 -4.28
N PRO A 20 2.38 14.44 -3.31
CA PRO A 20 2.65 15.86 -3.60
C PRO A 20 3.95 16.08 -4.37
N GLU A 21 4.85 15.09 -4.42
CA GLU A 21 6.07 15.11 -5.22
C GLU A 21 5.80 15.03 -6.73
N ILE A 22 4.62 14.55 -7.16
CA ILE A 22 4.25 14.44 -8.57
C ILE A 22 3.59 15.74 -9.02
N ASP A 23 4.18 16.40 -10.01
CA ASP A 23 3.58 17.57 -10.66
C ASP A 23 2.51 17.11 -11.68
N PRO A 24 1.20 17.33 -11.41
CA PRO A 24 0.13 16.91 -12.32
C PRO A 24 0.18 17.65 -13.66
N ALA A 25 0.84 18.80 -13.75
CA ALA A 25 0.99 19.54 -15.00
C ALA A 25 2.09 18.96 -15.91
N LYS A 26 3.03 18.19 -15.36
CA LYS A 26 4.07 17.46 -16.12
C LYS A 26 3.70 16.01 -16.42
N SER A 27 2.81 15.40 -15.64
CA SER A 27 2.38 14.03 -15.86
C SER A 27 1.38 13.96 -17.01
N ALA A 28 1.77 13.30 -18.10
CA ALA A 28 0.98 13.25 -19.33
C ALA A 28 -0.25 12.32 -19.26
N ALA A 29 -0.29 11.39 -18.29
CA ALA A 29 -1.42 10.49 -18.09
C ALA A 29 -1.49 9.97 -16.64
N PRO A 30 -2.69 9.75 -16.07
CA PRO A 30 -2.84 9.08 -14.79
C PRO A 30 -2.35 7.64 -14.91
N HIS A 31 -1.29 7.32 -14.19
CA HIS A 31 -0.78 5.96 -14.03
C HIS A 31 -1.22 5.40 -12.68
N GLY A 32 -1.67 4.15 -12.68
CA GLY A 32 -1.85 3.39 -11.45
C GLY A 32 -0.49 2.95 -10.88
N LEU A 33 -0.43 2.79 -9.57
CA LEU A 33 0.75 2.32 -8.84
C LEU A 33 0.34 1.16 -7.95
N GLU A 34 1.16 0.13 -7.86
CA GLU A 34 0.99 -0.94 -6.87
C GLU A 34 2.19 -0.95 -5.94
N VAL A 35 1.93 -0.92 -4.63
CA VAL A 35 2.95 -0.96 -3.59
C VAL A 35 2.77 -2.24 -2.78
N THR A 36 3.80 -3.08 -2.76
CA THR A 36 3.83 -4.30 -1.94
C THR A 36 4.83 -4.13 -0.79
N ILE A 37 4.32 -4.28 0.43
CA ILE A 37 5.09 -4.27 1.67
C ILE A 37 5.43 -5.72 2.02
N VAL A 38 6.72 -6.05 1.93
CA VAL A 38 7.24 -7.37 2.28
C VAL A 38 7.57 -7.41 3.76
N ILE A 39 6.94 -8.31 4.50
CA ILE A 39 7.15 -8.46 5.95
C ILE A 39 7.83 -9.81 6.21
N THR A 40 9.04 -9.78 6.74
CA THR A 40 9.82 -10.98 7.02
C THR A 40 9.26 -11.73 8.23
N GLY A 41 8.98 -13.04 8.09
CA GLY A 41 8.47 -13.91 9.17
C GLY A 41 6.95 -13.91 9.35
N GLY A 42 6.19 -13.46 8.34
CA GLY A 42 4.81 -13.01 8.48
C GLY A 42 3.73 -14.08 8.71
N ASN A 43 3.01 -13.93 9.82
CA ASN A 43 1.64 -14.40 9.96
C ASN A 43 0.69 -13.22 9.68
N VAL A 44 -0.37 -13.43 8.89
CA VAL A 44 -1.33 -12.38 8.48
C VAL A 44 -1.85 -11.56 9.67
N ILE A 45 -2.07 -12.19 10.83
CA ILE A 45 -2.55 -11.52 12.04
C ILE A 45 -1.51 -10.53 12.59
N GLN A 46 -0.25 -10.93 12.61
CA GLN A 46 0.85 -10.08 13.10
C GLN A 46 1.12 -8.94 12.13
N SER A 47 1.16 -9.23 10.82
CA SER A 47 1.34 -8.23 9.77
C SER A 47 0.24 -7.17 9.79
N LYS A 48 -1.02 -7.58 9.97
CA LYS A 48 -2.13 -6.64 10.10
C LYS A 48 -1.95 -5.72 11.30
N LYS A 49 -1.62 -6.28 12.46
CA LYS A 49 -1.43 -5.50 13.70
C LYS A 49 -0.22 -4.55 13.62
N LEU A 50 0.86 -4.97 12.95
CA LEU A 50 2.01 -4.11 12.68
C LEU A 50 1.60 -2.89 11.83
N LEU A 51 0.88 -3.12 10.74
CA LEU A 51 0.44 -2.04 9.86
C LEU A 51 -0.59 -1.12 10.55
N GLU A 52 -1.46 -1.66 11.40
CA GLU A 52 -2.38 -0.87 12.24
C GLU A 52 -1.60 0.05 13.19
N LEU A 53 -0.54 -0.45 13.83
CA LEU A 53 0.32 0.33 14.71
C LEU A 53 1.17 1.36 13.96
N LEU A 54 1.56 1.07 12.72
CA LEU A 54 2.26 2.01 11.83
C LEU A 54 1.35 3.12 11.31
N GLY A 55 0.04 3.08 11.61
CA GLY A 55 -0.91 4.11 11.21
C GLY A 55 -1.45 3.93 9.79
N VAL A 56 -1.32 2.74 9.19
CA VAL A 56 -1.99 2.44 7.93
C VAL A 56 -3.50 2.45 8.18
N PRO A 57 -4.27 3.30 7.48
CA PRO A 57 -5.71 3.39 7.68
C PRO A 57 -6.39 2.19 7.02
N PHE A 58 -6.48 1.08 7.75
CA PHE A 58 -7.38 0.00 7.37
C PHE A 58 -8.82 0.49 7.56
N GLN A 59 -9.61 0.47 6.48
CA GLN A 59 -11.07 0.58 6.62
C GLN A 59 -11.53 -0.52 7.59
N LYS A 60 -12.19 -0.11 8.68
CA LYS A 60 -12.90 -1.03 9.57
C LYS A 60 -14.11 -1.64 8.87
#